data_AF-A0A948AQL9-F1
#
_entry.id   AF-A0A948AQL9-F1
#
_cell.length_a   1.000
_cell.length_b   1.000
_cell.length_c   1.000
_cell.angle_alpha   90.00
_cell.angle_beta   90.00
_cell.angle_gamma   90.00
#
_symmetry.space_group_name_H-M   'P 1'
#
loop_
_entity.id
_entity.type
_entity.pdbx_description
1 polymer ?
#
loop_
_entity_poly.entity_id
_entity_poly.type
_entity_poly.pdbx_seq_one_letter_code
_entity_poly.pdbx_strand_id
1 'polypeptide(L)' 'KPFGIARLAVSSEGASIQFEPNPPFDPMKLIKLIQTKREYKLAGQDKLKIEKDCATLSKRMELIRGFLREIA' A
#
# COMPACT_ATOMS: atom_id res chain seq x y z
N LYS A 1 -13.11 -8.97 -7.03
CA LYS A 1 -12.55 -7.92 -6.14
C LYS A 1 -11.09 -8.27 -5.82
N PRO A 2 -10.12 -7.94 -6.69
CA PRO A 2 -8.86 -8.69 -6.74
C PRO A 2 -7.79 -8.32 -5.69
N PHE A 3 -7.90 -7.18 -4.99
CA PHE A 3 -6.80 -6.70 -4.14
C PHE A 3 -7.06 -6.71 -2.62
N GLY A 4 -8.29 -7.05 -2.17
CA GLY A 4 -8.65 -7.04 -0.74
C GLY A 4 -8.44 -5.71 -0.03
N ILE A 5 -8.50 -4.60 -0.76
CA ILE A 5 -8.33 -3.25 -0.20
C ILE A 5 -9.71 -2.77 0.27
N ALA A 6 -9.85 -2.59 1.58
CA ALA A 6 -11.02 -2.00 2.21
C ALA A 6 -11.03 -0.47 2.10
N ARG A 7 -9.86 0.18 2.22
CA ARG A 7 -9.72 1.63 2.14
C ARG A 7 -8.36 2.04 1.58
N LEU A 8 -8.35 3.08 0.76
CA LEU A 8 -7.14 3.71 0.23
C LEU A 8 -7.24 5.22 0.51
N ALA A 9 -6.29 5.77 1.25
CA ALA A 9 -6.16 7.20 1.48
C ALA A 9 -4.81 7.66 0.95
N VAL A 10 -4.78 8.73 0.14
CA VAL A 10 -3.53 9.27 -0.41
C VAL A 10 -3.41 10.73 -0.03
N SER A 11 -2.21 11.09 0.40
CA SER A 11 -1.82 12.41 0.87
C SER A 11 -0.56 12.87 0.15
N SER A 12 -0.15 14.12 0.37
CA SER A 12 1.10 14.64 -0.17
C SER A 12 2.34 13.88 0.33
N GLU A 13 2.25 13.26 1.51
CA GLU A 13 3.34 12.53 2.16
C GLU A 13 3.35 11.02 1.85
N GLY A 14 2.37 10.54 1.08
CA GLY A 14 2.28 9.14 0.66
C GLY A 14 0.86 8.57 0.74
N ALA A 15 0.73 7.28 1.02
CA ALA A 15 -0.56 6.58 1.04
C ALA A 15 -0.76 5.71 2.27
N SER A 16 -2.02 5.47 2.63
CA SER A 16 -2.42 4.50 3.63
C SER A 16 -3.47 3.56 3.05
N ILE A 17 -3.18 2.27 3.14
CA ILE A 17 -3.99 1.19 2.60
C ILE A 17 -4.48 0.37 3.78
N GLN A 18 -5.79 0.16 3.84
CA GLN A 18 -6.41 -0.76 4.78
C GLN A 18 -6.95 -1.94 4.02
N PHE A 19 -6.64 -3.14 4.50
CA PHE A 19 -7.05 -4.39 3.89
C PHE A 19 -8.29 -4.95 4.58
N GLU A 20 -9.04 -5.76 3.86
CA GLU A 20 -10.14 -6.54 4.44
C GLU A 20 -9.57 -7.62 5.38
N PRO A 21 -10.31 -8.05 6.43
CA PRO A 21 -9.83 -8.98 7.46
C PRO A 21 -9.42 -10.39 6.98
N ASN A 22 -9.64 -10.70 5.70
CA ASN A 22 -9.06 -11.85 5.01
C ASN A 22 -8.82 -11.46 3.55
N PRO A 23 -7.72 -10.75 3.26
CA PRO A 23 -7.49 -10.28 1.92
C PRO A 23 -7.15 -11.47 0.99
N PRO A 24 -7.52 -11.42 -0.31
CA PRO A 24 -7.21 -12.46 -1.28
C PRO A 24 -5.75 -12.38 -1.77
N PHE A 25 -4.81 -11.95 -0.92
CA PHE A 25 -3.37 -11.92 -1.19
C PHE A 25 -2.59 -12.57 -0.05
N ASP A 26 -1.42 -13.10 -0.38
CA ASP A 26 -0.54 -13.77 0.58
C ASP A 26 0.09 -12.76 1.56
N PRO A 27 -0.13 -12.90 2.88
CA PRO A 27 0.51 -12.04 3.88
C PRO A 27 2.05 -12.04 3.82
N MET A 28 2.68 -13.14 3.40
CA MET A 28 4.14 -13.20 3.23
C MET A 28 4.64 -12.25 2.14
N LYS A 29 3.88 -12.05 1.05
CA LYS A 29 4.23 -11.06 0.02
C LYS A 29 4.24 -9.65 0.61
N LEU A 30 3.25 -9.32 1.43
CA LEU A 30 3.15 -8.02 2.11
C LEU A 30 4.32 -7.80 3.06
N ILE A 31 4.64 -8.79 3.90
CA ILE A 31 5.79 -8.74 4.82
C ILE A 31 7.09 -8.56 4.03
N LYS A 32 7.28 -9.30 2.94
CA LYS A 32 8.46 -9.18 2.08
C LYS A 32 8.57 -7.78 1.47
N LEU A 33 7.46 -7.19 1.02
CA LEU A 33 7.44 -5.81 0.51
C LEU A 33 7.85 -4.81 1.59
N ILE A 34 7.31 -4.94 2.81
CA ILE A 34 7.69 -4.10 3.96
C ILE A 34 9.18 -4.23 4.30
N GLN A 35 9.73 -5.45 4.25
CA GLN A 35 11.15 -5.68 4.51
C GLN A 35 12.06 -5.18 3.38
N THR A 36 11.60 -5.24 2.14
CA THR A 36 12.40 -4.84 0.96
C THR A 36 12.34 -3.34 0.71
N LYS A 37 11.23 -2.68 1.05
CA LYS A 37 10.96 -1.27 0.76
C LYS A 37 10.92 -0.47 2.04
N ARG A 38 11.92 0.38 2.25
CA ARG A 38 12.00 1.27 3.43
C ARG A 38 10.81 2.23 3.57
N GLU A 39 10.18 2.58 2.45
CA GLU A 39 9.00 3.45 2.41
C GLU A 39 7.71 2.73 2.86
N TYR A 40 7.70 1.40 2.97
CA TYR A 40 6.52 0.60 3.34
C TYR A 40 6.59 0.30 4.83
N LYS A 41 5.53 0.66 5.56
CA LYS A 41 5.43 0.46 7.01
C LYS A 41 4.11 -0.17 7.39
N LEU A 42 4.17 -1.16 8.27
CA LEU A 42 2.97 -1.71 8.89
C LEU A 42 2.42 -0.69 9.90
N ALA A 43 1.17 -0.31 9.77
CA ALA A 43 0.47 0.65 10.62
C ALA A 43 -0.74 0.01 11.33
N GLY A 44 -0.59 -1.26 11.72
CA GLY A 44 -1.64 -2.12 12.27
C GLY A 44 -1.64 -3.49 11.58
N GLN A 45 -2.42 -4.45 12.08
CA GLN A 45 -2.45 -5.81 11.52
C GLN A 45 -2.97 -5.86 10.08
N ASP A 46 -3.90 -4.97 9.73
CA ASP A 46 -4.57 -4.88 8.44
C ASP A 46 -4.23 -3.60 7.65
N LYS A 47 -3.24 -2.81 8.12
CA LYS A 47 -2.98 -1.48 7.56
C LYS A 47 -1.53 -1.31 7.14
N LEU A 48 -1.33 -0.89 5.91
CA LEU A 48 -0.05 -0.51 5.33
C LEU A 48 0.01 1.01 5.14
N LYS A 49 1.14 1.62 5.47
CA LYS A 49 1.45 3.01 5.15
C LYS A 49 2.65 3.04 4.22
N ILE A 50 2.54 3.78 3.13
CA ILE A 50 3.62 4.04 2.19
C ILE A 50 4.00 5.51 2.38
N GLU A 51 5.22 5.76 2.84
CA GLU A 51 5.74 7.11 3.13
C GLU A 51 6.65 7.54 1.98
N LYS A 52 6.12 8.40 1.12
CA LYS A 52 6.81 8.85 -0.09
C LYS A 52 6.26 10.19 -0.55
N ASP A 53 7.15 11.12 -0.83
CA ASP A 53 6.78 12.43 -1.37
C ASP A 53 5.98 12.28 -2.66
N CYS A 54 4.69 12.60 -2.57
CA CYS A 54 3.71 12.55 -3.65
C CYS A 54 2.91 13.85 -3.68
N ALA A 55 3.61 14.99 -3.64
CA ALA A 55 2.99 16.31 -3.65
C ALA A 55 2.05 16.51 -4.85
N THR A 56 2.43 16.02 -6.03
CA THR A 56 1.65 16.15 -7.27
C THR A 56 0.68 14.97 -7.49
N LEU A 57 -0.44 15.25 -8.16
CA LEU A 57 -1.43 14.23 -8.52
C LEU A 57 -0.81 13.09 -9.35
N SER A 58 0.08 13.42 -10.29
CA SER A 58 0.77 12.42 -11.11
C SER A 58 1.59 11.44 -10.25
N LYS A 59 2.38 11.95 -9.30
CA LYS A 59 3.15 11.10 -8.37
C LYS A 59 2.25 10.22 -7.51
N ARG A 60 1.10 10.74 -7.05
CA ARG A 60 0.11 9.94 -6.31
C ARG A 60 -0.43 8.79 -7.15
N MET A 61 -0.75 9.05 -8.42
CA MET A 61 -1.23 8.02 -9.34
C MET A 61 -0.15 6.97 -9.64
N GLU A 62 1.10 7.39 -9.82
CA GLU A 62 2.23 6.47 -9.98
C GLU A 62 2.44 5.60 -8.74
N LEU A 63 2.34 6.17 -7.55
CA LEU A 63 2.48 5.43 -6.29
C LEU A 63 1.41 4.35 -6.15
N ILE A 64 0.13 4.70 -6.38
CA ILE A 64 -0.97 3.74 -6.32
C ILE A 64 -0.80 2.65 -7.38
N ARG A 65 -0.49 3.03 -8.63
CA ARG A 65 -0.30 2.07 -9.72
C ARG A 65 0.88 1.12 -9.48
N GLY A 66 1.99 1.65 -8.95
CA GLY A 66 3.15 0.87 -8.57
C GLY A 66 2.81 -0.14 -7.48
N PHE A 67 2.14 0.33 -6.42
CA PHE A 67 1.67 -0.53 -5.33
C PHE A 67 0.74 -1.63 -5.83
N LEU A 68 -0.29 -1.30 -6.60
CA LEU A 68 -1.24 -2.27 -7.15
C LEU A 68 -0.57 -3.32 -8.04
N ARG A 69 0.51 -2.97 -8.76
CA ARG A 69 1.31 -3.94 -9.53
C ARG A 69 2.16 -4.85 -8.67
N GLU A 70 2.67 -4.37 -7.53
CA GLU A 70 3.48 -5.17 -6.61
C GLU A 70 2.63 -6.18 -5.82
N ILE A 71 1.34 -5.90 -5.61
CA ILE A 71 0.41 -6.80 -4.91
C ILE A 71 -0.48 -7.65 -5.84
N ALA A 72 -0.47 -7.39 -7.15
CA ALA A 72 -1.08 -8.26 -8.16
C ALA A 72 -0.35 -9.62 -8.22
#